data_AF-A0A8H3X7X3-F1
#
_entry.id   AF-A0A8H3X7X3-F1
#
_cell.length_a   1.000
_cell.length_b   1.000
_cell.length_c   1.000
_cell.angle_alpha   90.00
_cell.angle_beta   90.00
_cell.angle_gamma   90.00
#
_symmetry.space_group_name_H-M   'P 1'
#
loop_
_entity.id
_entity.type
_entity.pdbx_description
1 polymer ?
#
loop_
_entity_poly.entity_id
_entity_poly.type
_entity_poly.pdbx_seq_one_letter_code
_entity_poly.pdbx_strand_id
1 'polypeptide(L)'
;MHAGLLLSVGIGPVLGGMLTEYTNDLLSTFYVSITTSIILFFLILFIIPESLSKKRQLDNHKRQLENDQHIFKKILNIFTPLSIFLSDDLHNNERVQTTEDNDKIPAINARKYSLLSTAGISLMFSIAIFSVSSILLLYVRYKFEWSLVEQGYLYTVICITRVFILMFLFPLVVKMFKERQRRKDDRIVQTQREDDNNVEDDILVQDEKQMNKELTFDLWVIRIGIFLEIVAFVLFGMATDGATFFTGIYTGAAGIIATPTLKSLQTNLVPPSQTGQLLGALSVLESISNTIGPLIVNTLYSILVIEKIPYLIWYGVSITYAIAFLFSFGIRAAKNKNKNVEMGDVVS
;
A
#
# COMPACT_ATOMS: atom_id res chain seq x y z
N MET A 1 -8.84 -4.63 -6.26
CA MET A 1 -9.38 -3.49 -5.49
C MET A 1 -8.75 -2.16 -5.92
N HIS A 2 -7.42 -1.98 -5.82
CA HIS A 2 -6.75 -0.71 -6.18
C HIS A 2 -7.01 -0.20 -7.60
N ALA A 3 -7.02 -1.09 -8.61
CA ALA A 3 -7.35 -0.69 -9.99
C ALA A 3 -8.78 -0.13 -10.13
N GLY A 4 -9.75 -0.72 -9.41
CA GLY A 4 -11.14 -0.23 -9.41
C GLY A 4 -11.29 1.13 -8.73
N LEU A 5 -10.55 1.36 -7.64
CA LEU A 5 -10.50 2.67 -6.98
C LEU A 5 -9.89 3.74 -7.91
N LEU A 6 -8.84 3.42 -8.64
CA LEU A 6 -8.22 4.37 -9.58
C LEU A 6 -9.15 4.71 -10.75
N LEU A 7 -9.91 3.73 -11.25
CA LEU A 7 -10.90 3.97 -12.30
C LEU A 7 -11.98 4.96 -11.84
N SER A 8 -12.53 4.81 -10.63
CA SER A 8 -13.53 5.75 -10.13
C SER A 8 -12.96 7.16 -9.91
N VAL A 9 -11.73 7.26 -9.37
CA VAL A 9 -11.02 8.54 -9.19
C VAL A 9 -10.72 9.23 -10.51
N GLY A 10 -10.46 8.48 -11.59
CA GLY A 10 -10.21 9.06 -12.92
C GLY A 10 -11.48 9.60 -13.57
N ILE A 11 -12.57 8.83 -13.51
CA ILE A 11 -13.84 9.16 -14.19
C ILE A 11 -14.53 10.38 -13.56
N GLY A 12 -14.47 10.51 -12.22
CA GLY A 12 -15.19 11.55 -11.48
C GLY A 12 -14.89 12.98 -11.94
N PRO A 13 -13.62 13.44 -11.91
CA PRO A 13 -13.25 14.81 -12.29
C PRO A 13 -13.58 15.16 -13.75
N VAL A 14 -13.47 14.21 -14.69
CA VAL A 14 -13.83 14.45 -16.10
C VAL A 14 -15.33 14.65 -16.25
N LEU A 15 -16.14 13.75 -15.70
CA LEU A 15 -17.59 13.88 -15.77
C LEU A 15 -18.07 15.16 -15.09
N GLY A 16 -17.52 15.49 -13.91
CA GLY A 16 -17.84 16.73 -13.20
C GLY A 16 -17.42 17.99 -13.95
N GLY A 17 -16.22 17.98 -14.55
CA GLY A 17 -15.71 19.09 -15.36
C GLY A 17 -16.58 19.34 -16.60
N MET A 18 -16.86 18.29 -17.39
CA MET A 18 -17.69 18.38 -18.59
C MET A 18 -19.12 18.83 -18.28
N LEU A 19 -19.69 18.34 -17.17
CA LEU A 19 -21.04 18.73 -16.75
C LEU A 19 -21.10 20.21 -16.36
N THR A 20 -20.10 20.70 -15.63
CA THR A 20 -20.01 22.10 -15.21
C THR A 20 -19.85 23.03 -16.41
N GLU A 21 -19.05 22.63 -17.40
CA GLU A 21 -18.86 23.39 -18.65
C GLU A 21 -20.14 23.43 -19.50
N TYR A 22 -20.82 22.29 -19.67
CA TYR A 22 -22.06 22.23 -20.47
C TYR A 22 -23.20 23.04 -19.85
N THR A 23 -23.32 23.00 -18.52
CA THR A 23 -24.41 23.68 -17.80
C THR A 23 -24.10 25.13 -17.47
N ASN A 24 -22.84 25.57 -17.59
CA ASN A 24 -22.33 26.85 -17.08
C ASN A 24 -22.66 27.11 -15.59
N ASP A 25 -22.97 26.05 -14.85
CA ASP A 25 -23.36 26.11 -13.44
C ASP A 25 -22.69 24.97 -12.67
N LEU A 26 -22.04 25.35 -11.56
CA LEU A 26 -21.32 24.44 -10.69
C LEU A 26 -22.28 23.59 -9.83
N LEU A 27 -23.54 24.04 -9.63
CA LEU A 27 -24.54 23.28 -8.86
C LEU A 27 -24.98 21.99 -9.57
N SER A 28 -24.91 21.94 -10.90
CA SER A 28 -25.26 20.75 -11.70
C SER A 28 -24.52 19.49 -11.23
N THR A 29 -23.22 19.62 -10.96
CA THR A 29 -22.36 18.53 -10.46
C THR A 29 -22.80 18.02 -9.10
N PHE A 30 -23.26 18.90 -8.21
CA PHE A 30 -23.78 18.50 -6.91
C PHE A 30 -25.11 17.75 -7.02
N TYR A 31 -26.02 18.20 -7.89
CA TYR A 31 -27.29 17.49 -8.12
C TYR A 31 -27.07 16.08 -8.69
N VAL A 32 -26.13 15.92 -9.62
CA VAL A 32 -25.79 14.59 -10.16
C VAL A 32 -25.15 13.70 -9.10
N SER A 33 -24.29 14.26 -8.24
CA SER A 33 -23.67 13.53 -7.13
C SER A 33 -24.70 13.02 -6.12
N ILE A 34 -25.66 13.87 -5.72
CA ILE A 34 -26.78 13.49 -4.84
C ILE A 34 -27.62 12.38 -5.50
N THR A 35 -27.98 12.56 -6.77
CA THR A 35 -28.77 11.56 -7.51
C THR A 35 -28.06 10.20 -7.57
N THR A 36 -26.77 10.20 -7.89
CA THR A 36 -25.94 8.99 -7.92
C THR A 36 -25.86 8.32 -6.55
N SER A 37 -25.78 9.12 -5.48
CA SER A 37 -25.76 8.62 -4.10
C SER A 37 -27.09 7.98 -3.68
N ILE A 38 -28.22 8.56 -4.10
CA ILE A 38 -29.56 8.00 -3.86
C ILE A 38 -29.71 6.66 -4.61
N ILE A 39 -29.27 6.60 -5.86
CA ILE A 39 -29.28 5.36 -6.64
C ILE A 39 -28.43 4.29 -5.95
N LEU A 40 -27.23 4.65 -5.49
CA LEU A 40 -26.35 3.74 -4.76
C LEU A 40 -26.99 3.24 -3.46
N PHE A 41 -27.67 4.12 -2.71
CA PHE A 41 -28.40 3.73 -1.50
C PHE A 41 -29.46 2.67 -1.79
N PHE A 42 -30.30 2.87 -2.82
CA PHE A 42 -31.30 1.88 -3.20
C PHE A 42 -30.67 0.59 -3.75
N LEU A 43 -29.56 0.69 -4.48
CA LEU A 43 -28.81 -0.47 -4.96
C LEU A 43 -28.30 -1.31 -3.78
N ILE A 44 -27.70 -0.68 -2.78
CA ILE A 44 -27.24 -1.37 -1.56
C ILE A 44 -28.43 -2.01 -0.83
N LEU A 45 -29.55 -1.30 -0.72
CA LEU A 45 -30.73 -1.78 0.02
C LEU A 45 -31.42 -2.98 -0.66
N PHE A 46 -31.51 -2.99 -2.00
CA PHE A 46 -32.27 -4.00 -2.73
C PHE A 46 -31.42 -5.10 -3.39
N ILE A 47 -30.19 -4.80 -3.82
CA ILE A 47 -29.38 -5.71 -4.64
C ILE A 47 -28.32 -6.45 -3.83
N ILE A 48 -27.75 -5.84 -2.78
CA ILE A 48 -26.70 -6.48 -1.99
C ILE A 48 -27.37 -7.27 -0.85
N PRO A 49 -27.56 -8.59 -0.97
CA PRO A 49 -28.08 -9.38 0.13
C PRO A 49 -27.09 -9.33 1.30
N GLU A 50 -27.63 -9.25 2.50
CA GLU A 50 -26.83 -9.26 3.71
C GLU A 50 -25.97 -10.53 3.73
N SER A 51 -24.64 -10.35 3.68
CA SER A 51 -23.70 -11.45 3.44
C SER A 51 -23.60 -12.46 4.59
N LEU A 52 -24.26 -12.16 5.71
CA LEU A 52 -24.21 -12.96 6.92
C LEU A 52 -25.54 -13.69 7.12
N SER A 53 -25.47 -15.00 7.37
CA SER A 53 -26.66 -15.78 7.75
C SER A 53 -27.32 -15.20 9.02
N LYS A 54 -28.65 -15.16 9.09
CA LYS A 54 -29.43 -14.65 10.24
C LYS A 54 -28.96 -15.20 11.61
N LYS A 55 -28.51 -16.46 11.65
CA LYS A 55 -28.00 -17.11 12.89
C LYS A 55 -26.70 -16.47 13.39
N ARG A 56 -25.74 -16.20 12.49
CA ARG A 56 -24.47 -15.54 12.83
C ARG A 56 -24.65 -14.06 13.18
N GLN A 57 -25.65 -13.39 12.61
CA GLN A 57 -25.98 -12.01 12.97
C GLN A 57 -26.45 -11.92 14.42
N LEU A 58 -27.36 -12.83 14.81
CA LEU A 58 -27.88 -12.87 16.17
C LEU A 58 -26.78 -13.15 17.20
N ASP A 59 -25.86 -14.08 16.90
CA ASP A 59 -24.71 -14.37 17.77
C ASP A 59 -23.75 -13.19 17.89
N ASN A 60 -23.46 -12.48 16.79
CA ASN A 60 -22.63 -11.27 16.84
C ASN A 60 -23.29 -10.13 17.63
N HIS A 61 -24.61 -9.96 17.46
CA HIS A 61 -25.36 -8.93 18.18
C HIS A 61 -25.42 -9.23 19.69
N LYS A 62 -25.57 -10.51 20.08
CA LYS A 62 -25.45 -10.94 21.48
C LYS A 62 -24.07 -10.62 22.06
N ARG A 63 -23.00 -10.93 21.32
CA ARG A 63 -21.60 -10.62 21.72
C ARG A 63 -21.30 -9.13 21.81
N GLN A 64 -22.02 -8.29 21.05
CA GLN A 64 -21.91 -6.83 21.14
C GLN A 64 -22.63 -6.28 22.37
N LEU A 65 -23.87 -6.71 22.61
CA LEU A 65 -24.66 -6.30 23.78
C LEU A 65 -23.97 -6.67 25.11
N GLU A 66 -23.28 -7.82 25.16
CA GLU A 66 -22.46 -8.21 26.32
C GLU A 66 -21.22 -7.31 26.52
N ASN A 67 -20.76 -6.61 25.47
CA ASN A 67 -19.59 -5.73 25.47
C ASN A 67 -19.92 -4.22 25.54
N ASP A 68 -21.21 -3.84 25.65
CA ASP A 68 -21.67 -2.45 25.52
C ASP A 68 -21.11 -1.51 26.61
N GLN A 69 -20.73 -2.03 27.78
CA GLN A 69 -20.14 -1.24 28.86
C GLN A 69 -18.79 -0.61 28.51
N HIS A 70 -18.15 -1.02 27.40
CA HIS A 70 -16.85 -0.51 26.97
C HIS A 70 -16.85 0.24 25.65
N ILE A 71 -18.00 0.52 25.03
CA ILE A 71 -18.06 1.22 23.73
C ILE A 71 -17.26 2.54 23.76
N PHE A 72 -17.45 3.36 24.80
CA PHE A 72 -16.76 4.65 24.91
C PHE A 72 -15.24 4.49 25.08
N LYS A 73 -14.80 3.48 25.84
CA LYS A 73 -13.38 3.13 26.01
C LYS A 73 -12.79 2.56 24.71
N LYS A 74 -13.60 1.89 23.90
CA LYS A 74 -13.24 1.31 22.60
C LYS A 74 -13.10 2.39 21.50
N ILE A 75 -13.92 3.45 21.56
CA ILE A 75 -13.78 4.65 20.71
C ILE A 75 -12.49 5.41 21.03
N LEU A 76 -12.10 5.53 22.29
CA LEU A 76 -10.77 6.07 22.65
C LEU A 76 -9.60 5.19 22.18
N ASN A 77 -9.88 3.91 21.91
CA ASN A 77 -8.92 2.91 21.46
C ASN A 77 -8.82 2.77 19.92
N ILE A 78 -9.22 3.79 19.13
CA ILE A 78 -9.06 3.77 17.67
C ILE A 78 -7.59 3.63 17.24
N PHE A 79 -6.64 4.00 18.10
CA PHE A 79 -5.20 3.79 17.88
C PHE A 79 -4.68 2.42 18.34
N THR A 80 -5.49 1.57 18.97
CA THR A 80 -5.06 0.23 19.39
C THR A 80 -4.53 -0.63 18.24
N PRO A 81 -5.10 -0.59 17.01
CA PRO A 81 -4.51 -1.32 15.88
C PRO A 81 -3.06 -0.90 15.59
N LEU A 82 -2.67 0.36 15.85
CA LEU A 82 -1.30 0.84 15.66
C LEU A 82 -0.28 0.11 16.54
N SER A 83 -0.75 -0.50 17.64
CA SER A 83 0.12 -1.30 18.51
C SER A 83 0.78 -2.45 17.76
N ILE A 84 0.19 -2.95 16.66
CA ILE A 84 0.81 -4.02 15.87
C ILE A 84 2.19 -3.62 15.34
N PHE A 85 2.39 -2.33 15.03
CA PHE A 85 3.67 -1.80 14.56
C PHE A 85 4.67 -1.51 15.69
N LEU A 86 4.19 -1.44 16.93
CA LEU A 86 4.94 -1.05 18.13
C LEU A 86 5.17 -2.21 19.10
N SER A 87 4.38 -3.29 19.02
CA SER A 87 4.33 -4.35 20.02
C SER A 87 5.54 -5.26 19.92
N ASP A 88 6.25 -5.40 21.04
CA ASP A 88 7.33 -6.36 21.22
C ASP A 88 6.85 -7.83 21.26
N ASP A 89 5.54 -8.06 21.42
CA ASP A 89 4.96 -9.40 21.58
C ASP A 89 4.95 -10.25 20.31
N LEU A 90 5.16 -9.68 19.12
CA LEU A 90 5.36 -10.46 17.89
C LEU A 90 6.64 -11.33 17.98
N HIS A 91 7.64 -10.93 18.77
CA HIS A 91 8.83 -11.76 19.04
C HIS A 91 8.63 -12.73 20.22
N ASN A 92 7.73 -12.45 21.17
CA ASN A 92 7.51 -13.34 22.31
C ASN A 92 6.60 -14.54 22.01
N ASN A 93 5.74 -14.45 20.98
CA ASN A 93 4.89 -15.56 20.57
C ASN A 93 5.66 -16.75 19.94
N GLU A 94 6.95 -16.60 19.65
CA GLU A 94 7.83 -17.74 19.33
C GLU A 94 7.92 -18.76 20.48
N ARG A 95 7.63 -18.37 21.73
CA ARG A 95 7.67 -19.30 22.88
C ARG A 95 6.38 -20.11 23.09
N VAL A 96 5.27 -19.77 22.42
CA VAL A 96 3.96 -20.37 22.71
C VAL A 96 3.45 -21.27 21.59
N GLN A 97 4.05 -21.24 20.39
CA GLN A 97 3.70 -22.14 19.28
C GLN A 97 4.46 -23.49 19.26
N THR A 98 5.13 -23.87 20.36
CA THR A 98 5.77 -25.21 20.48
C THR A 98 4.87 -26.30 21.05
N THR A 99 3.57 -26.05 21.25
CA THR A 99 2.66 -27.07 21.79
C THR A 99 1.39 -27.15 20.96
N GLU A 100 1.29 -28.21 20.16
CA GLU A 100 0.06 -28.76 19.57
C GLU A 100 -0.71 -27.88 18.56
N ASP A 101 -0.20 -27.72 17.33
CA ASP A 101 -1.04 -27.93 16.14
C ASP A 101 -0.19 -28.10 14.87
N ASN A 102 -0.58 -29.00 13.98
CA ASN A 102 0.19 -29.46 12.82
C ASN A 102 0.23 -28.47 11.63
N ASP A 103 -0.19 -27.22 11.80
CA ASP A 103 -0.15 -26.19 10.75
C ASP A 103 1.05 -25.26 10.93
N LYS A 104 2.26 -25.79 10.69
CA LYS A 104 3.49 -24.98 10.59
C LYS A 104 3.47 -24.17 9.29
N ILE A 105 2.66 -23.13 9.23
CA ILE A 105 2.83 -22.11 8.19
C ILE A 105 4.13 -21.37 8.54
N PRO A 106 5.11 -21.29 7.63
CA PRO A 106 6.34 -20.58 7.88
C PRO A 106 6.01 -19.09 8.01
N ALA A 107 5.87 -18.59 9.23
CA ALA A 107 5.76 -17.17 9.47
C ALA A 107 7.14 -16.55 9.25
N ILE A 108 7.22 -15.48 8.47
CA ILE A 108 8.49 -14.77 8.25
C ILE A 108 8.96 -14.23 9.59
N ASN A 109 10.10 -14.73 10.07
CA ASN A 109 10.87 -14.10 11.14
C ASN A 109 11.40 -12.75 10.64
N ALA A 110 10.54 -11.74 10.70
CA ALA A 110 10.87 -10.37 10.36
C ALA A 110 11.45 -9.71 11.60
N ARG A 111 12.65 -9.13 11.48
CA ARG A 111 13.31 -8.42 12.60
C ARG A 111 12.37 -7.33 13.14
N LYS A 112 12.36 -7.09 14.46
CA LYS A 112 11.60 -6.00 15.16
C LYS A 112 11.52 -4.66 14.40
N TYR A 113 12.59 -4.29 13.68
CA TYR A 113 12.68 -3.04 12.91
C TYR A 113 12.07 -3.09 11.49
N SER A 114 11.78 -4.27 10.96
CA SER A 114 11.17 -4.48 9.64
C SER A 114 9.72 -3.99 9.61
N LEU A 115 8.93 -4.31 10.63
CA LEU A 115 7.53 -3.92 10.68
C LEU A 115 7.40 -2.40 10.89
N LEU A 116 8.17 -1.82 11.80
CA LEU A 116 8.20 -0.38 12.05
C LEU A 116 8.68 0.42 10.81
N SER A 117 9.70 -0.06 10.10
CA SER A 117 10.16 0.59 8.87
C SER A 117 9.11 0.51 7.76
N THR A 118 8.39 -0.60 7.61
CA THR A 118 7.27 -0.67 6.65
C THR A 118 6.12 0.27 7.01
N ALA A 119 5.82 0.46 8.30
CA ALA A 119 4.83 1.43 8.77
C ALA A 119 5.22 2.87 8.42
N GLY A 120 6.50 3.22 8.66
CA GLY A 120 7.04 4.54 8.32
C GLY A 120 6.97 4.85 6.82
N ILE A 121 7.34 3.88 5.97
CA ILE A 121 7.20 4.01 4.51
C ILE A 121 5.73 4.20 4.14
N SER A 122 4.82 3.43 4.71
CA SER A 122 3.38 3.53 4.44
C SER A 122 2.81 4.89 4.82
N LEU A 123 3.24 5.44 5.96
CA LEU A 123 2.85 6.78 6.42
C LEU A 123 3.34 7.84 5.43
N MET A 124 4.63 7.81 5.06
CA MET A 124 5.19 8.76 4.10
C MET A 124 4.51 8.70 2.74
N PHE A 125 4.24 7.49 2.23
CA PHE A 125 3.47 7.28 1.00
C PHE A 125 2.07 7.89 1.11
N SER A 126 1.39 7.63 2.22
CA SER A 126 0.02 8.12 2.43
C SER A 126 -0.01 9.65 2.44
N ILE A 127 0.88 10.29 3.21
CA ILE A 127 0.98 11.76 3.24
C ILE A 127 1.23 12.30 1.83
N ALA A 128 2.19 11.71 1.11
CA ALA A 128 2.54 12.17 -0.22
C ALA A 128 1.40 12.00 -1.21
N ILE A 129 0.71 10.86 -1.25
CA ILE A 129 -0.40 10.60 -2.19
C ILE A 129 -1.53 11.62 -2.02
N PHE A 130 -1.96 11.87 -0.77
CA PHE A 130 -3.06 12.82 -0.50
C PHE A 130 -2.64 14.26 -0.76
N SER A 131 -1.42 14.64 -0.35
CA SER A 131 -0.89 16.00 -0.53
C SER A 131 -0.65 16.32 -2.01
N VAL A 132 0.00 15.41 -2.74
CA VAL A 132 0.28 15.57 -4.17
C VAL A 132 -1.01 15.69 -4.96
N SER A 133 -2.04 14.92 -4.62
CA SER A 133 -3.35 15.01 -5.30
C SER A 133 -3.94 16.42 -5.17
N SER A 134 -3.82 17.05 -4.00
CA SER A 134 -4.29 18.42 -3.81
C SER A 134 -3.43 19.44 -4.54
N ILE A 135 -2.10 19.30 -4.50
CA ILE A 135 -1.17 20.31 -5.01
C ILE A 135 -1.03 20.24 -6.52
N LEU A 136 -1.16 19.07 -7.12
CA LEU A 136 -1.06 18.89 -8.56
C LEU A 136 -2.05 19.80 -9.30
N LEU A 137 -3.31 19.83 -8.84
CA LEU A 137 -4.36 20.68 -9.40
C LEU A 137 -4.03 22.17 -9.25
N LEU A 138 -3.59 22.58 -8.06
CA LEU A 138 -3.20 23.97 -7.79
C LEU A 138 -2.00 24.40 -8.64
N TYR A 139 -0.98 23.55 -8.73
CA TYR A 139 0.24 23.80 -9.49
C TYR A 139 -0.02 23.95 -10.97
N VAL A 140 -0.79 23.03 -11.55
CA VAL A 140 -1.12 23.04 -12.97
C VAL A 140 -1.98 24.27 -13.32
N ARG A 141 -2.92 24.63 -12.45
CA ARG A 141 -3.73 25.86 -12.59
C ARG A 141 -2.87 27.12 -12.53
N TYR A 142 -1.90 27.17 -11.63
CA TYR A 142 -1.03 28.34 -11.46
C TYR A 142 0.02 28.47 -12.57
N LYS A 143 0.68 27.36 -12.94
CA LYS A 143 1.85 27.36 -13.85
C LYS A 143 1.46 27.32 -15.32
N PHE A 144 0.45 26.53 -15.68
CA PHE A 144 0.05 26.30 -17.07
C PHE A 144 -1.32 26.90 -17.40
N GLU A 145 -1.98 27.54 -16.42
CA GLU A 145 -3.30 28.17 -16.56
C GLU A 145 -4.43 27.22 -17.01
N TRP A 146 -4.22 25.90 -16.89
CA TRP A 146 -5.20 24.92 -17.33
C TRP A 146 -6.55 25.08 -16.61
N SER A 147 -7.62 24.93 -17.37
CA SER A 147 -9.02 24.91 -16.93
C SER A 147 -9.36 23.68 -16.07
N LEU A 148 -10.53 23.68 -15.45
CA LEU A 148 -11.04 22.56 -14.66
C LEU A 148 -11.22 21.29 -15.51
N VAL A 149 -11.57 21.45 -16.79
CA VAL A 149 -11.81 20.36 -17.73
C VAL A 149 -10.49 19.71 -18.12
N GLU A 150 -9.47 20.51 -18.42
CA GLU A 150 -8.10 20.03 -18.70
C GLU A 150 -7.48 19.32 -17.49
N GLN A 151 -7.74 19.81 -16.28
CA GLN A 151 -7.37 19.12 -15.03
C GLN A 151 -8.06 17.75 -14.90
N GLY A 152 -9.33 17.65 -15.30
CA GLY A 152 -10.05 16.39 -15.38
C GLY A 152 -9.37 15.42 -16.34
N TYR A 153 -9.04 15.88 -17.55
CA TYR A 153 -8.34 15.07 -18.55
C TYR A 153 -6.98 14.56 -18.03
N LEU A 154 -6.23 15.41 -17.33
CA LEU A 154 -4.97 15.02 -16.69
C LEU A 154 -5.16 13.83 -15.74
N TYR A 155 -6.15 13.90 -14.85
CA TYR A 155 -6.46 12.83 -13.90
C TYR A 155 -6.85 11.53 -14.59
N THR A 156 -7.63 11.62 -15.67
CA THR A 156 -8.00 10.44 -16.44
C THR A 156 -6.80 9.79 -17.10
N VAL A 157 -5.87 10.57 -17.68
CA VAL A 157 -4.63 10.04 -18.25
C VAL A 157 -3.78 9.34 -17.18
N ILE A 158 -3.63 9.95 -16.00
CA ILE A 158 -2.93 9.33 -14.85
C ILE A 158 -3.58 7.99 -14.48
N CYS A 159 -4.91 7.97 -14.32
CA CYS A 159 -5.63 6.79 -13.88
C CYS A 159 -5.60 5.67 -14.92
N ILE A 160 -5.85 5.97 -16.21
CA ILE A 160 -5.77 4.97 -17.29
C ILE A 160 -4.38 4.35 -17.34
N THR A 161 -3.33 5.18 -17.26
CA THR A 161 -1.94 4.72 -17.28
C THR A 161 -1.66 3.81 -16.07
N ARG A 162 -2.05 4.23 -14.86
CA ARG A 162 -1.86 3.43 -13.64
C ARG A 162 -2.64 2.11 -13.66
N VAL A 163 -3.88 2.12 -14.18
CA VAL A 163 -4.70 0.91 -14.33
C VAL A 163 -4.05 -0.05 -15.32
N PHE A 164 -3.54 0.45 -16.45
CA PHE A 164 -2.81 -0.36 -17.42
C PHE A 164 -1.57 -1.01 -16.79
N ILE A 165 -0.78 -0.25 -16.03
CA ILE A 165 0.41 -0.74 -15.34
C ILE A 165 0.05 -1.81 -14.30
N LEU A 166 -0.98 -1.59 -13.48
CA LEU A 166 -1.39 -2.55 -12.45
C LEU A 166 -2.08 -3.79 -13.02
N MET A 167 -2.77 -3.68 -14.16
CA MET A 167 -3.51 -4.79 -14.76
C MET A 167 -2.64 -5.65 -15.67
N PHE A 168 -1.68 -5.06 -16.39
CA PHE A 168 -0.84 -5.77 -17.34
C PHE A 168 0.61 -5.89 -16.88
N LEU A 169 1.26 -4.78 -16.53
CA LEU A 169 2.69 -4.77 -16.26
C LEU A 169 3.03 -5.47 -14.94
N PHE A 170 2.27 -5.21 -13.88
CA PHE A 170 2.51 -5.83 -12.58
C PHE A 170 2.33 -7.36 -12.59
N PRO A 171 1.22 -7.94 -13.11
CA PRO A 171 1.08 -9.40 -13.21
C PRO A 171 2.14 -10.03 -14.10
N LEU A 172 2.55 -9.36 -15.18
CA LEU A 172 3.62 -9.83 -16.06
C LEU A 172 4.96 -9.92 -15.32
N VAL A 173 5.34 -8.87 -14.59
CA VAL A 173 6.56 -8.82 -13.79
C VAL A 173 6.56 -9.93 -12.72
N VAL A 174 5.45 -10.10 -12.02
CA VAL A 174 5.30 -11.19 -11.01
C VAL A 174 5.38 -12.56 -11.66
N LYS A 175 4.68 -12.78 -12.79
CA LYS A 175 4.69 -14.07 -13.51
C LYS A 175 6.09 -14.43 -14.01
N MET A 176 6.80 -13.47 -14.61
CA MET A 176 8.18 -13.68 -15.07
C MET A 176 9.11 -14.07 -13.94
N PHE A 177 8.93 -13.46 -12.76
CA PHE A 177 9.72 -13.79 -11.58
C PHE A 177 9.39 -15.18 -11.01
N LYS A 178 8.09 -15.47 -10.77
CA LYS A 178 7.66 -16.76 -10.22
C LYS A 178 7.99 -17.93 -11.14
N GLU A 179 7.84 -17.77 -12.45
CA GLU A 179 8.22 -18.79 -13.44
C GLU A 179 9.73 -19.08 -13.41
N ARG A 180 10.55 -18.03 -13.28
CA ARG A 180 12.01 -18.17 -13.18
C ARG A 180 12.43 -18.86 -11.87
N GLN A 181 11.72 -18.61 -10.78
CA GLN A 181 11.96 -19.27 -9.50
C GLN A 181 11.57 -20.75 -9.53
N ARG A 182 10.34 -21.06 -9.97
CA ARG A 182 9.84 -22.43 -10.09
C ARG A 182 10.79 -23.32 -10.88
N ARG A 183 11.26 -22.86 -12.05
CA ARG A 183 12.25 -23.59 -12.87
C ARG A 183 13.58 -23.84 -12.18
N LYS A 184 13.99 -22.97 -11.25
CA LYS A 184 15.25 -23.11 -10.52
C LYS A 184 15.08 -24.06 -9.33
N ASP A 185 13.95 -23.98 -8.63
CA ASP A 185 13.64 -24.84 -7.50
C ASP A 185 13.36 -26.29 -7.97
N ASP A 186 12.67 -26.47 -9.10
CA ASP A 186 12.47 -27.79 -9.74
C ASP A 186 13.80 -28.50 -10.05
N ARG A 187 14.83 -27.75 -10.49
CA ARG A 187 16.18 -28.29 -10.75
C ARG A 187 16.91 -28.71 -9.48
N ILE A 188 16.75 -27.93 -8.40
CA ILE A 188 17.39 -28.20 -7.11
C ILE A 188 16.78 -29.45 -6.48
N VAL A 189 15.44 -29.57 -6.48
CA VAL A 189 14.72 -30.75 -5.97
C VAL A 189 15.10 -32.02 -6.75
N GLN A 190 15.24 -31.92 -8.07
CA GLN A 190 15.71 -33.05 -8.89
C GLN A 190 17.13 -33.50 -8.52
N THR A 191 18.02 -32.55 -8.20
CA THR A 191 19.41 -32.87 -7.82
C THR A 191 19.48 -33.43 -6.39
N GLN A 192 18.66 -32.94 -5.45
CA GLN A 192 18.66 -33.42 -4.05
C GLN A 192 17.98 -34.78 -3.88
N ARG A 193 16.97 -35.11 -4.69
CA ARG A 193 16.30 -36.43 -4.66
C ARG A 193 17.22 -37.60 -5.03
N GLU A 194 18.35 -37.34 -5.67
CA GLU A 194 19.34 -38.36 -5.98
C GLU A 194 20.26 -38.69 -4.77
N ASP A 195 20.32 -37.83 -3.75
CA ASP A 195 21.36 -37.88 -2.71
C ASP A 195 20.87 -38.00 -1.24
N ASP A 196 19.58 -37.79 -0.90
CA ASP A 196 19.16 -37.64 0.51
C ASP A 196 17.90 -38.42 0.95
N ASN A 197 17.90 -38.89 2.21
CA ASN A 197 16.84 -39.67 2.87
C ASN A 197 15.97 -38.83 3.85
N ASN A 198 16.31 -37.57 4.16
CA ASN A 198 15.54 -36.72 5.07
C ASN A 198 14.70 -35.65 4.34
N VAL A 199 13.57 -36.10 3.78
CA VAL A 199 12.68 -35.28 2.94
C VAL A 199 11.99 -34.14 3.73
N GLU A 200 11.70 -34.34 5.02
CA GLU A 200 10.86 -33.43 5.80
C GLU A 200 11.59 -32.14 6.23
N ASP A 201 12.86 -32.27 6.65
CA ASP A 201 13.72 -31.11 6.96
C ASP A 201 14.06 -30.29 5.71
N ASP A 202 14.20 -30.96 4.56
CA ASP A 202 14.47 -30.31 3.28
C ASP A 202 13.30 -29.44 2.80
N ILE A 203 12.05 -29.90 3.01
CA ILE A 203 10.83 -29.14 2.67
C ILE A 203 10.77 -27.83 3.46
N LEU A 204 10.96 -27.89 4.78
CA LEU A 204 10.91 -26.70 5.65
C LEU A 204 12.01 -25.69 5.30
N VAL A 205 13.23 -26.18 5.03
CA VAL A 205 14.36 -25.33 4.62
C VAL A 205 14.13 -24.72 3.23
N GLN A 206 13.45 -25.43 2.33
CA GLN A 206 13.12 -24.95 1.00
C GLN A 206 12.04 -23.87 1.05
N ASP A 207 11.01 -24.05 1.88
CA ASP A 207 9.94 -23.06 2.09
C ASP A 207 10.49 -21.74 2.68
N GLU A 208 11.38 -21.81 3.69
CA GLU A 208 12.05 -20.61 4.22
C GLU A 208 12.91 -19.90 3.15
N LYS A 209 13.64 -20.65 2.32
CA LYS A 209 14.45 -20.07 1.24
C LYS A 209 13.57 -19.42 0.17
N GLN A 210 12.46 -20.05 -0.20
CA GLN A 210 11.52 -19.53 -1.19
C GLN A 210 10.88 -18.24 -0.70
N MET A 211 10.38 -18.25 0.53
CA MET A 211 9.77 -17.09 1.18
C MET A 211 10.74 -15.90 1.32
N ASN A 212 12.01 -16.15 1.66
CA ASN A 212 13.04 -15.11 1.69
C ASN A 212 13.33 -14.52 0.31
N LYS A 213 13.33 -15.34 -0.76
CA LYS A 213 13.51 -14.83 -2.13
C LYS A 213 12.32 -13.96 -2.55
N GLU A 214 11.09 -14.39 -2.26
CA GLU A 214 9.88 -13.59 -2.52
C GLU A 214 9.93 -12.24 -1.80
N LEU A 215 10.30 -12.23 -0.52
CA LEU A 215 10.52 -11.00 0.26
C LEU A 215 11.56 -10.08 -0.38
N THR A 216 12.70 -10.61 -0.84
CA THR A 216 13.72 -9.77 -1.50
C THR A 216 13.25 -9.19 -2.82
N PHE A 217 12.40 -9.90 -3.55
CA PHE A 217 11.80 -9.42 -4.78
C PHE A 217 10.80 -8.30 -4.51
N ASP A 218 9.90 -8.49 -3.55
CA ASP A 218 8.94 -7.46 -3.13
C ASP A 218 9.68 -6.18 -2.73
N LEU A 219 10.79 -6.29 -1.99
CA LEU A 219 11.62 -5.14 -1.62
C LEU A 219 12.26 -4.44 -2.82
N TRP A 220 12.75 -5.19 -3.81
CA TRP A 220 13.29 -4.61 -5.04
C TRP A 220 12.21 -3.88 -5.84
N VAL A 221 11.03 -4.45 -5.95
CA VAL A 221 9.88 -3.84 -6.63
C VAL A 221 9.47 -2.54 -5.93
N ILE A 222 9.39 -2.54 -4.60
CA ILE A 222 9.09 -1.34 -3.81
C ILE A 222 10.16 -0.26 -4.04
N ARG A 223 11.45 -0.62 -4.00
CA ARG A 223 12.56 0.32 -4.23
C ARG A 223 12.55 0.94 -5.62
N ILE A 224 12.33 0.13 -6.65
CA ILE A 224 12.23 0.60 -8.03
C ILE A 224 11.03 1.55 -8.16
N GLY A 225 9.88 1.20 -7.58
CA GLY A 225 8.70 2.06 -7.60
C GLY A 225 8.93 3.40 -6.89
N ILE A 226 9.53 3.40 -5.70
CA ILE A 226 9.91 4.63 -4.97
C ILE A 226 10.88 5.47 -5.80
N PHE A 227 11.88 4.83 -6.42
CA PHE A 227 12.87 5.53 -7.24
C PHE A 227 12.22 6.23 -8.43
N LEU A 228 11.28 5.56 -9.11
CA LEU A 228 10.52 6.15 -10.21
C LEU A 228 9.67 7.35 -9.75
N GLU A 229 9.06 7.29 -8.57
CA GLU A 229 8.36 8.44 -7.97
C GLU A 229 9.31 9.61 -7.68
N ILE A 230 10.50 9.35 -7.12
CA ILE A 230 11.53 10.39 -6.89
C ILE A 230 11.88 11.08 -8.21
N VAL A 231 12.16 10.31 -9.26
CA VAL A 231 12.47 10.85 -10.60
C VAL A 231 11.30 11.66 -11.13
N ALA A 232 10.06 11.19 -10.98
CA ALA A 232 8.87 11.89 -11.42
C ALA A 232 8.70 13.27 -10.75
N PHE A 233 8.88 13.35 -9.43
CA PHE A 233 8.77 14.63 -8.72
C PHE A 233 9.93 15.59 -9.04
N VAL A 234 11.15 15.07 -9.26
CA VAL A 234 12.26 15.90 -9.76
C VAL A 234 11.92 16.46 -11.15
N LEU A 235 11.37 15.64 -12.04
CA LEU A 235 10.92 16.09 -13.37
C LEU A 235 9.82 17.16 -13.27
N PHE A 236 8.88 17.05 -12.33
CA PHE A 236 7.89 18.11 -12.08
C PHE A 236 8.52 19.43 -11.61
N GLY A 237 9.54 19.35 -10.74
CA GLY A 237 10.28 20.54 -10.29
C GLY A 237 11.08 21.21 -11.40
N MET A 238 11.53 20.45 -12.40
CA MET A 238 12.30 20.94 -13.56
C MET A 238 11.42 21.32 -14.76
N ALA A 239 10.14 20.97 -14.76
CA ALA A 239 9.25 21.14 -15.90
C ALA A 239 9.05 22.63 -16.22
N THR A 240 9.66 23.08 -17.32
CA THR A 240 9.42 24.40 -17.92
C THR A 240 8.31 24.35 -18.96
N ASP A 241 8.09 23.17 -19.56
CA ASP A 241 7.13 22.88 -20.60
C ASP A 241 6.17 21.74 -20.21
N GLY A 242 5.04 21.67 -20.92
CA GLY A 242 4.04 20.63 -20.71
C GLY A 242 4.56 19.22 -21.02
N ALA A 243 5.47 19.06 -21.99
CA ALA A 243 5.97 17.73 -22.36
C ALA A 243 6.83 17.12 -21.25
N THR A 244 7.76 17.88 -20.66
CA THR A 244 8.52 17.42 -19.48
C THR A 244 7.59 17.06 -18.32
N PHE A 245 6.53 17.86 -18.11
CA PHE A 245 5.52 17.55 -17.10
C PHE A 245 4.80 16.21 -17.38
N PHE A 246 4.38 15.94 -18.61
CA PHE A 246 3.78 14.66 -18.97
C PHE A 246 4.77 13.48 -18.85
N THR A 247 6.05 13.66 -19.16
CA THR A 247 7.05 12.60 -18.93
C THR A 247 7.20 12.26 -17.45
N GLY A 248 7.15 13.27 -16.57
CA GLY A 248 7.09 13.05 -15.12
C GLY A 248 5.84 12.26 -14.71
N ILE A 249 4.69 12.56 -15.31
CA ILE A 249 3.43 11.85 -15.03
C ILE A 249 3.53 10.37 -15.40
N TYR A 250 4.01 10.05 -16.62
CA TYR A 250 4.16 8.66 -17.04
C TYR A 250 5.18 7.92 -16.19
N THR A 251 6.26 8.60 -15.79
CA THR A 251 7.28 8.03 -14.90
C THR A 251 6.70 7.73 -13.50
N GLY A 252 5.97 8.67 -12.91
CA GLY A 252 5.31 8.48 -11.62
C GLY A 252 4.19 7.44 -11.67
N ALA A 253 3.48 7.34 -12.81
CA ALA A 253 2.50 6.29 -13.01
C ALA A 253 3.13 4.89 -12.95
N ALA A 254 4.36 4.69 -13.44
CA ALA A 254 5.11 3.43 -13.31
C ALA A 254 5.50 3.11 -11.85
N GLY A 255 5.69 4.13 -11.02
CA GLY A 255 5.98 3.98 -9.58
C GLY A 255 4.85 3.36 -8.75
N ILE A 256 3.62 3.35 -9.27
CA ILE A 256 2.40 2.90 -8.54
C ILE A 256 2.48 1.46 -8.03
N ILE A 257 3.35 0.64 -8.62
CA ILE A 257 3.56 -0.76 -8.27
C ILE A 257 4.06 -0.92 -6.82
N ALA A 258 4.74 0.10 -6.28
CA ALA A 258 5.23 0.07 -4.90
C ALA A 258 4.08 -0.03 -3.87
N THR A 259 2.93 0.60 -4.10
CA THR A 259 1.81 0.62 -3.14
C THR A 259 1.17 -0.75 -2.89
N PRO A 260 0.72 -1.51 -3.92
CA PRO A 260 0.16 -2.85 -3.69
C PRO A 260 1.23 -3.85 -3.22
N THR A 261 2.47 -3.71 -3.69
CA THR A 261 3.58 -4.57 -3.23
C THR A 261 3.91 -4.33 -1.76
N LEU A 262 3.91 -3.07 -1.31
CA LEU A 262 4.09 -2.73 0.10
C LEU A 262 2.97 -3.29 0.98
N LYS A 263 1.70 -3.19 0.54
CA LYS A 263 0.58 -3.79 1.27
C LYS A 263 0.70 -5.32 1.32
N SER A 264 1.05 -5.97 0.20
CA SER A 264 1.29 -7.41 0.14
C SER A 264 2.43 -7.85 1.08
N LEU A 265 3.53 -7.09 1.08
CA LEU A 265 4.66 -7.32 1.97
C LEU A 265 4.21 -7.23 3.43
N GLN A 266 3.51 -6.16 3.81
CA GLN A 266 3.03 -5.99 5.19
C GLN A 266 2.10 -7.12 5.63
N THR A 267 1.21 -7.61 4.76
CA THR A 267 0.33 -8.75 5.10
C THR A 267 1.08 -10.06 5.23
N ASN A 268 2.21 -10.23 4.55
CA ASN A 268 3.07 -11.43 4.67
C ASN A 268 3.98 -11.38 5.91
N LEU A 269 4.26 -10.19 6.45
CA LEU A 269 5.04 -10.02 7.68
C LEU A 269 4.23 -10.25 8.97
N VAL A 270 2.91 -10.43 8.85
CA VAL A 270 1.99 -10.55 9.98
C VAL A 270 1.24 -11.88 9.89
N PRO A 271 1.06 -12.61 11.00
CA PRO A 271 0.30 -13.86 11.00
C PRO A 271 -1.14 -13.67 10.45
N PRO A 272 -1.73 -14.70 9.80
CA PRO A 272 -3.10 -14.61 9.26
C PRO A 272 -4.16 -14.21 10.29
N SER A 273 -3.94 -14.51 11.57
CA SER A 273 -4.84 -14.14 12.68
C SER A 273 -4.86 -12.63 12.97
N GLN A 274 -3.82 -11.88 12.57
CA GLN A 274 -3.65 -10.46 12.86
C GLN A 274 -3.76 -9.57 11.61
N THR A 275 -4.02 -10.13 10.43
CA THR A 275 -4.16 -9.37 9.17
C THR A 275 -5.27 -8.32 9.25
N GLY A 276 -6.38 -8.62 9.95
CA GLY A 276 -7.46 -7.64 10.18
C GLY A 276 -7.02 -6.44 11.04
N GLN A 277 -6.21 -6.69 12.08
CA GLN A 277 -5.64 -5.64 12.92
C GLN A 277 -4.63 -4.78 12.14
N LEU A 278 -3.79 -5.40 11.30
CA LEU A 278 -2.88 -4.69 10.41
C LEU A 278 -3.63 -3.75 9.45
N LEU A 279 -4.67 -4.23 8.78
CA LEU A 279 -5.46 -3.40 7.86
C LEU A 279 -6.16 -2.25 8.59
N GLY A 280 -6.63 -2.49 9.81
CA GLY A 280 -7.13 -1.43 10.69
C GLY A 280 -6.05 -0.38 11.01
N ALA A 281 -4.84 -0.82 11.35
CA ALA A 281 -3.71 0.07 11.65
C ALA A 281 -3.30 0.92 10.44
N LEU A 282 -3.23 0.32 9.25
CA LEU A 282 -2.96 1.03 8.01
C LEU A 282 -4.05 2.07 7.70
N SER A 283 -5.32 1.74 7.95
CA SER A 283 -6.43 2.68 7.75
C SER A 283 -6.33 3.90 8.69
N VAL A 284 -5.88 3.70 9.93
CA VAL A 284 -5.61 4.79 10.87
C VAL A 284 -4.47 5.68 10.36
N LEU A 285 -3.36 5.08 9.91
CA LEU A 285 -2.24 5.83 9.32
C LEU A 285 -2.68 6.63 8.08
N GLU A 286 -3.46 6.03 7.18
CA GLU A 286 -4.01 6.68 6.00
C GLU A 286 -4.94 7.84 6.38
N SER A 287 -5.79 7.68 7.41
CA SER A 287 -6.72 8.71 7.87
C SER A 287 -6.00 9.93 8.45
N ILE A 288 -4.97 9.69 9.28
CA ILE A 288 -4.12 10.76 9.82
C ILE A 288 -3.42 11.49 8.67
N SER A 289 -2.90 10.74 7.71
CA SER A 289 -2.17 11.28 6.56
C SER A 289 -3.07 12.11 5.65
N ASN A 290 -4.30 11.67 5.39
CA ASN A 290 -5.28 12.40 4.58
C ASN A 290 -5.73 13.71 5.26
N THR A 291 -5.78 13.72 6.60
CA THR A 291 -6.19 14.92 7.36
C THR A 291 -5.06 15.93 7.48
N ILE A 292 -3.86 15.46 7.84
CA ILE A 292 -2.71 16.33 8.18
C ILE A 292 -1.87 16.66 6.95
N GLY A 293 -1.71 15.72 6.01
CA GLY A 293 -0.83 15.86 4.86
C GLY A 293 -1.18 17.08 4.00
N PRO A 294 -2.38 17.14 3.41
CA PRO A 294 -2.80 18.28 2.60
C PRO A 294 -2.73 19.61 3.37
N LEU A 295 -3.06 19.63 4.66
CA LEU A 295 -2.98 20.85 5.48
C LEU A 295 -1.55 21.42 5.52
N ILE A 296 -0.56 20.58 5.83
CA ILE A 296 0.85 21.02 5.92
C ILE A 296 1.36 21.42 4.54
N VAL A 297 1.19 20.55 3.55
CA VAL A 297 1.84 20.74 2.25
C VAL A 297 1.14 21.83 1.43
N ASN A 298 -0.19 22.01 1.53
CA ASN A 298 -0.89 23.13 0.89
C ASN A 298 -0.51 24.48 1.53
N THR A 299 -0.32 24.52 2.85
CA THR A 299 0.15 25.73 3.53
C THR A 299 1.55 26.11 3.05
N LEU A 300 2.44 25.12 2.97
CA LEU A 300 3.79 25.32 2.42
C LEU A 300 3.73 25.78 0.96
N TYR A 301 2.87 25.16 0.14
CA TYR A 301 2.68 25.54 -1.26
C TYR A 301 2.21 27.00 -1.40
N SER A 302 1.25 27.43 -0.57
CA SER A 302 0.78 28.82 -0.54
C SER A 302 1.91 29.83 -0.30
N ILE A 303 2.77 29.55 0.69
CA ILE A 303 3.96 30.38 0.98
C ILE A 303 4.90 30.42 -0.24
N LEU A 304 5.18 29.27 -0.86
CA LEU A 304 6.07 29.19 -2.02
C LEU A 304 5.53 29.92 -3.25
N VAL A 305 4.20 29.95 -3.44
CA VAL A 305 3.55 30.73 -4.50
C VAL A 305 3.75 32.23 -4.29
N ILE A 306 3.61 32.70 -3.04
CA ILE A 306 3.84 34.11 -2.69
C ILE A 306 5.29 34.52 -2.99
N GLU A 307 6.24 33.65 -2.66
CA GLU A 307 7.68 33.84 -2.93
C GLU A 307 8.08 33.59 -4.40
N LYS A 308 7.10 33.33 -5.30
CA LYS A 308 7.29 33.06 -6.74
C LYS A 308 8.20 31.85 -7.07
N ILE A 309 8.33 30.90 -6.15
CA ILE A 309 9.11 29.67 -6.32
C ILE A 309 8.27 28.39 -6.07
N PRO A 310 7.08 28.24 -6.69
CA PRO A 310 6.17 27.12 -6.42
C PRO A 310 6.71 25.75 -6.83
N TYR A 311 7.70 25.71 -7.74
CA TYR A 311 8.33 24.47 -8.19
C TYR A 311 9.11 23.75 -7.07
N LEU A 312 9.49 24.47 -6.00
CA LEU A 312 10.24 23.91 -4.88
C LEU A 312 9.45 22.84 -4.11
N ILE A 313 8.12 22.88 -4.18
CA ILE A 313 7.25 21.91 -3.51
C ILE A 313 7.52 20.48 -3.98
N TRP A 314 7.82 20.31 -5.27
CA TRP A 314 8.07 19.00 -5.86
C TRP A 314 9.39 18.40 -5.37
N TYR A 315 10.41 19.22 -5.16
CA TYR A 315 11.65 18.77 -4.50
C TYR A 315 11.40 18.38 -3.04
N GLY A 316 10.55 19.12 -2.32
CA GLY A 316 10.14 18.75 -0.95
C GLY A 316 9.46 17.38 -0.89
N VAL A 317 8.52 17.11 -1.79
CA VAL A 317 7.87 15.79 -1.91
C VAL A 317 8.87 14.71 -2.31
N SER A 318 9.79 15.00 -3.24
CA SER A 318 10.86 14.09 -3.62
C SER A 318 11.77 13.72 -2.45
N ILE A 319 12.05 14.66 -1.54
CA ILE A 319 12.83 14.39 -0.32
C ILE A 319 12.06 13.44 0.61
N THR A 320 10.75 13.60 0.76
CA THR A 320 9.93 12.66 1.54
C THR A 320 10.03 11.23 0.97
N TYR A 321 9.95 11.07 -0.34
CA TYR A 321 10.15 9.75 -0.98
C TYR A 321 11.59 9.25 -0.88
N ALA A 322 12.60 10.13 -0.94
CA ALA A 322 13.99 9.76 -0.72
C ALA A 322 14.23 9.24 0.71
N ILE A 323 13.59 9.85 1.72
CA ILE A 323 13.65 9.33 3.09
C ILE A 323 12.96 7.97 3.16
N ALA A 324 11.79 7.80 2.54
CA ALA A 324 11.13 6.49 2.45
C ALA A 324 12.01 5.43 1.75
N PHE A 325 12.75 5.82 0.71
CA PHE A 325 13.72 4.97 0.03
C PHE A 325 14.83 4.52 0.97
N LEU A 326 15.38 5.41 1.80
CA LEU A 326 16.38 5.07 2.81
C LEU A 326 15.83 4.09 3.86
N PHE A 327 14.59 4.32 4.32
CA PHE A 327 13.91 3.41 5.26
C PHE A 327 13.72 2.01 4.66
N SER A 328 13.54 1.89 3.34
CA SER A 328 13.40 0.60 2.66
C SER A 328 14.65 -0.29 2.76
N PHE A 329 15.83 0.26 3.02
CA PHE A 329 17.05 -0.53 3.26
C PHE A 329 17.12 -1.11 4.68
N GLY A 330 16.34 -0.57 5.61
CA GLY A 330 16.18 -1.10 6.96
C GLY A 330 15.40 -2.42 6.99
N ILE A 331 14.62 -2.71 5.94
CA ILE A 331 13.84 -3.95 5.82
C ILE A 331 14.78 -5.08 5.41
N ARG A 332 15.03 -6.02 6.32
CA ARG A 332 15.78 -7.26 6.08
C ARG A 332 15.06 -8.42 6.76
N ALA A 333 15.00 -9.56 6.07
CA ALA A 333 14.64 -10.84 6.67
C ALA A 333 15.59 -11.13 7.84
N ALA A 334 15.07 -11.57 9.00
CA ALA A 334 15.96 -12.05 10.05
C ALA A 334 16.63 -13.33 9.55
N LYS A 335 17.96 -13.35 9.54
CA LYS A 335 18.71 -14.57 9.25
C LYS A 335 18.61 -15.45 10.50
N ASN A 336 17.84 -16.53 10.44
CA ASN A 336 17.71 -17.46 11.55
C ASN A 336 19.11 -18.05 11.84
N LYS A 337 19.66 -17.75 13.02
CA LYS A 337 21.08 -18.01 13.36
C LYS A 337 21.29 -19.40 14.00
N ASN A 338 20.24 -20.21 14.11
CA ASN A 338 20.27 -21.41 14.96
C ASN A 338 20.71 -22.71 14.29
N LYS A 339 21.13 -22.73 13.02
CA LYS A 339 21.59 -23.98 12.39
C LYS A 339 23.00 -24.45 12.80
N ASN A 340 23.70 -23.74 13.68
CA ASN A 340 25.09 -24.03 14.05
C ASN A 340 25.30 -24.58 15.48
N VAL A 341 24.24 -24.83 16.27
CA VAL A 341 24.41 -25.24 17.68
C VAL A 341 24.20 -26.74 17.91
N GLU A 342 23.52 -27.48 17.02
CA GLU A 342 23.22 -28.91 17.27
C GLU A 342 24.23 -29.93 16.73
N MET A 343 25.30 -29.51 16.03
CA MET A 343 26.38 -30.45 15.62
C MET A 343 27.60 -30.46 16.58
N GLY A 344 27.55 -29.71 17.69
CA GLY A 344 28.71 -29.54 18.59
C GLY A 344 28.84 -30.58 19.71
N ASP A 345 27.75 -31.18 20.18
CA ASP A 345 27.74 -31.85 21.50
C ASP A 345 27.37 -33.35 21.45
N VAL A 346 27.59 -34.05 20.32
CA VAL A 346 27.43 -35.52 20.23
C VAL A 346 28.79 -36.25 20.16
N VAL A 347 29.92 -35.54 20.25
CA VAL A 347 31.24 -36.17 20.34
C VAL A 347 32.07 -35.53 21.44
N SER A 348 31.90 -36.02 22.67
CA SER A 348 32.95 -36.07 23.68
C SER A 348 32.64 -37.10 24.74
#